data_AF-A0A7X7PLZ3-F1
#
_entry.id   AF-A0A7X7PLZ3-F1
#
_cell.length_a   1.000
_cell.length_b   1.000
_cell.length_c   1.000
_cell.angle_alpha   90.00
_cell.angle_beta   90.00
_cell.angle_gamma   90.00
#
_symmetry.space_group_name_H-M   'P 1'
#
loop_
_entity.id
_entity.type
_entity.pdbx_description
1 polymer ?
#
loop_
_entity_poly.entity_id
_entity_poly.type
_entity_poly.pdbx_seq_one_letter_code
_entity_poly.pdbx_strand_id
1 'polypeptide(L)'
;LSRYDAFVLGIPGALASFFEAVVACGVDAKLAANWTMGEYLAWVNATGLTPGQGYVSAERLAALARMVAEGTVSGSAAKEVFGLMIREEAEPAEVVRAHGLGQISDEDQLYQLVARVLAENPAQVAQYRDGKSQLMGFFVGRVMKVTGGRANPQVVNRLLKQGLES
;
A
#
# COMPACT_ATOMS: atom_id res chain seq x y z
N LEU A 1 -37.65 -9.73 16.63
CA LEU A 1 -36.88 -9.24 15.47
C LEU A 1 -35.42 -9.49 15.77
N SER A 2 -34.86 -10.49 15.11
CA SER A 2 -33.48 -10.95 15.29
C SER A 2 -32.51 -9.91 14.75
N ARG A 3 -31.26 -9.88 15.26
CA ARG A 3 -30.17 -9.10 14.60
C ARG A 3 -29.97 -9.50 13.13
N TYR A 4 -30.42 -10.70 12.76
CA TYR A 4 -30.49 -11.19 11.39
C TYR A 4 -31.46 -10.37 10.51
N ASP A 5 -32.57 -9.89 11.08
CA ASP A 5 -33.59 -9.14 10.34
C ASP A 5 -33.13 -7.70 10.03
N ALA A 6 -32.20 -7.15 10.82
CA ALA A 6 -31.63 -5.82 10.59
C ALA A 6 -30.53 -5.79 9.50
N PHE A 7 -29.98 -6.96 9.11
CA PHE A 7 -28.98 -7.09 8.05
C PHE A 7 -29.61 -7.16 6.65
N VAL A 8 -30.89 -7.54 6.56
CA VAL A 8 -31.59 -7.83 5.30
C VAL A 8 -32.12 -6.57 4.59
N LEU A 9 -32.10 -5.39 5.24
CA LEU A 9 -32.79 -4.19 4.74
C LEU A 9 -31.92 -3.11 4.06
N GLY A 10 -30.69 -3.42 3.65
CA GLY A 10 -30.01 -2.54 2.66
C GLY A 10 -28.50 -2.69 2.56
N ILE A 11 -28.03 -3.44 1.56
CA ILE A 11 -26.63 -3.52 1.10
C ILE A 11 -25.57 -4.03 2.13
N PRO A 12 -25.75 -5.23 2.73
CA PRO A 12 -24.60 -5.98 3.28
C PRO A 12 -24.22 -7.27 2.51
N GLY A 13 -25.03 -7.72 1.55
CA GLY A 13 -24.78 -8.99 0.83
C GLY A 13 -23.71 -8.89 -0.27
N ALA A 14 -23.84 -7.94 -1.20
CA ALA A 14 -22.97 -7.86 -2.37
C ALA A 14 -21.50 -7.59 -2.01
N LEU A 15 -21.24 -6.73 -1.01
CA LEU A 15 -19.88 -6.46 -0.55
C LEU A 15 -19.27 -7.68 0.15
N ALA A 16 -20.06 -8.42 0.94
CA ALA A 16 -19.63 -9.66 1.57
C ALA A 16 -19.32 -10.74 0.52
N SER A 17 -20.18 -10.91 -0.48
CA SER A 17 -19.92 -11.83 -1.59
C SER A 17 -18.70 -11.43 -2.42
N PHE A 18 -18.48 -10.13 -2.63
CA PHE A 18 -17.28 -9.65 -3.31
C PHE A 18 -16.02 -9.94 -2.49
N PHE A 19 -16.04 -9.66 -1.18
CA PHE A 19 -14.97 -10.04 -0.26
C PHE A 19 -14.66 -11.53 -0.32
N GLU A 20 -15.69 -12.39 -0.24
CA GLU A 20 -15.55 -13.84 -0.33
C GLU A 20 -14.94 -14.25 -1.68
N ALA A 21 -15.32 -13.60 -2.79
CA ALA A 21 -14.73 -13.86 -4.10
C ALA A 21 -13.23 -13.46 -4.17
N VAL A 22 -12.84 -12.35 -3.53
CA VAL A 22 -11.43 -11.94 -3.44
C VAL A 22 -10.63 -12.96 -2.62
N VAL A 23 -11.18 -13.45 -1.51
CA VAL A 23 -10.56 -14.52 -0.71
C VAL A 23 -10.47 -15.83 -1.51
N ALA A 24 -11.50 -16.18 -2.27
CA ALA A 24 -11.50 -17.36 -3.15
C ALA A 24 -10.42 -17.29 -4.24
N CYS A 25 -9.94 -16.10 -4.58
CA CYS A 25 -8.79 -15.91 -5.46
C CYS A 25 -7.43 -16.20 -4.78
N GLY A 26 -7.40 -16.65 -3.52
CA GLY A 26 -6.20 -17.05 -2.79
C GLY A 26 -5.52 -15.92 -2.01
N VAL A 27 -6.23 -14.83 -1.70
CA VAL A 27 -5.73 -13.74 -0.86
C VAL A 27 -6.08 -14.03 0.60
N ASP A 28 -5.15 -13.74 1.51
CA ASP A 28 -5.41 -13.80 2.96
C ASP A 28 -6.64 -12.95 3.34
N ALA A 29 -7.49 -13.48 4.21
CA ALA A 29 -8.76 -12.85 4.57
C ALA A 29 -8.59 -11.45 5.17
N LYS A 30 -7.54 -11.20 5.96
CA LYS A 30 -7.28 -9.88 6.53
C LYS A 30 -6.86 -8.90 5.45
N LEU A 31 -5.99 -9.32 4.53
CA LEU A 31 -5.56 -8.48 3.42
C LEU A 31 -6.72 -8.17 2.46
N ALA A 32 -7.53 -9.17 2.12
CA ALA A 32 -8.73 -9.00 1.31
C ALA A 32 -9.72 -8.04 1.98
N ALA A 33 -9.92 -8.14 3.29
CA ALA A 33 -10.82 -7.26 4.03
C ALA A 33 -10.33 -5.80 4.01
N ASN A 34 -9.03 -5.58 4.20
CA ASN A 34 -8.43 -4.24 4.15
C ASN A 34 -8.66 -3.56 2.79
N TRP A 35 -8.40 -4.27 1.68
CA TRP A 35 -8.59 -3.74 0.33
C TRP A 35 -10.06 -3.58 -0.04
N THR A 36 -10.91 -4.51 0.37
CA THR A 36 -12.35 -4.46 0.08
C THR A 36 -13.02 -3.31 0.83
N MET A 37 -12.73 -3.15 2.11
CA MET A 37 -13.32 -2.09 2.97
C MET A 37 -12.65 -0.73 2.78
N GLY A 38 -11.45 -0.70 2.22
CA GLY A 38 -10.69 0.52 1.93
C GLY A 38 -10.99 1.07 0.54
N GLU A 39 -9.99 0.95 -0.34
CA GLU A 39 -9.98 1.55 -1.68
C GLU A 39 -11.15 1.12 -2.54
N TYR A 40 -11.53 -0.16 -2.50
CA TYR A 40 -12.62 -0.68 -3.31
C TYR A 40 -13.99 -0.10 -2.89
N LEU A 41 -14.34 -0.18 -1.61
CA LEU A 41 -15.61 0.38 -1.12
C LEU A 41 -15.68 1.90 -1.34
N ALA A 42 -14.56 2.61 -1.17
CA ALA A 42 -14.50 4.04 -1.47
C ALA A 42 -14.81 4.34 -2.94
N TRP A 43 -14.24 3.56 -3.87
CA TRP A 43 -14.52 3.69 -5.30
C TRP A 43 -15.97 3.34 -5.67
N VAL A 44 -16.49 2.23 -5.14
CA VAL A 44 -17.89 1.81 -5.35
C VAL A 44 -18.85 2.92 -4.88
N ASN A 45 -18.64 3.47 -3.69
CA ASN A 45 -19.46 4.57 -3.16
C ASN A 45 -19.35 5.84 -4.01
N ALA A 46 -18.14 6.19 -4.47
CA ALA A 46 -17.91 7.39 -5.28
C ALA A 46 -18.56 7.31 -6.67
N THR A 47 -18.73 6.10 -7.19
CA THR A 47 -19.31 5.86 -8.53
C THR A 47 -20.78 5.46 -8.49
N GLY A 48 -21.33 5.17 -7.30
CA GLY A 48 -22.68 4.66 -7.14
C GLY A 48 -22.88 3.24 -7.68
N LEU A 49 -21.77 2.50 -7.91
CA LEU A 49 -21.83 1.13 -8.40
C LEU A 49 -22.32 0.17 -7.32
N THR A 50 -22.79 -1.00 -7.73
CA THR A 50 -22.99 -2.13 -6.80
C THR A 50 -21.68 -2.90 -6.66
N PRO A 51 -21.28 -3.35 -5.46
CA PRO A 51 -20.13 -4.23 -5.30
C PRO A 51 -20.22 -5.46 -6.24
N GLY A 52 -19.16 -5.71 -7.01
CA GLY A 52 -19.06 -6.74 -8.04
C GLY A 52 -19.26 -6.20 -9.45
N GLN A 53 -19.63 -4.93 -9.60
CA GLN A 53 -19.79 -4.26 -10.89
C GLN A 53 -18.66 -3.27 -11.18
N GLY A 54 -18.48 -2.96 -12.47
CA GLY A 54 -17.45 -2.06 -12.97
C GLY A 54 -16.14 -2.78 -13.29
N TYR A 55 -15.08 -2.00 -13.49
CA TYR A 55 -13.81 -2.52 -14.02
C TYR A 55 -13.05 -3.40 -13.00
N VAL A 56 -13.09 -3.04 -11.72
CA VAL A 56 -12.39 -3.75 -10.66
C VAL A 56 -13.15 -5.02 -10.27
N SER A 57 -12.77 -6.15 -10.86
CA SER A 57 -13.24 -7.47 -10.46
C SER A 57 -12.53 -7.98 -9.20
N ALA A 58 -13.05 -9.07 -8.62
CA ALA A 58 -12.43 -9.72 -7.47
C ALA A 58 -11.01 -10.22 -7.80
N GLU A 59 -10.81 -10.75 -9.00
CA GLU A 59 -9.52 -11.23 -9.51
C GLU A 59 -8.49 -10.10 -9.62
N ARG A 60 -8.91 -8.93 -10.12
CA ARG A 60 -8.05 -7.76 -10.26
C ARG A 60 -7.65 -7.18 -8.91
N LEU A 61 -8.61 -7.05 -7.99
CA LEU A 61 -8.30 -6.60 -6.63
C LEU A 61 -7.39 -7.62 -5.93
N ALA A 62 -7.63 -8.91 -6.12
CA ALA A 62 -6.80 -9.97 -5.57
C ALA A 62 -5.37 -9.95 -6.13
N ALA A 63 -5.20 -9.72 -7.43
CA ALA A 63 -3.90 -9.58 -8.07
C ALA A 63 -3.12 -8.39 -7.49
N LEU A 64 -3.76 -7.23 -7.35
CA LEU A 64 -3.14 -6.07 -6.70
C LEU A 64 -2.75 -6.36 -5.25
N ALA A 65 -3.64 -6.99 -4.48
CA ALA A 65 -3.38 -7.37 -3.09
C ALA A 65 -2.18 -8.32 -2.97
N ARG A 66 -2.05 -9.31 -3.86
CA ARG A 66 -0.88 -10.20 -3.90
C ARG A 66 0.41 -9.45 -4.18
N MET A 67 0.41 -8.51 -5.14
CA MET A 67 1.60 -7.70 -5.43
C MET A 67 2.07 -6.90 -4.21
N VAL A 68 1.17 -6.51 -3.31
CA VAL A 68 1.52 -5.88 -2.03
C VAL A 68 2.11 -6.90 -1.06
N ALA A 69 1.48 -8.07 -0.93
CA ALA A 69 1.95 -9.13 -0.04
C ALA A 69 3.35 -9.66 -0.43
N GLU A 70 3.63 -9.73 -1.72
CA GLU A 70 4.92 -10.16 -2.29
C GLU A 70 5.98 -9.05 -2.26
N GLY A 71 5.60 -7.82 -1.91
CA GLY A 71 6.51 -6.67 -1.90
C GLY A 71 6.84 -6.12 -3.28
N THR A 72 6.14 -6.57 -4.34
CA THR A 72 6.27 -6.04 -5.71
C THR A 72 5.91 -4.55 -5.76
N VAL A 73 4.91 -4.12 -5.00
CA VAL A 73 4.56 -2.71 -4.79
C VAL A 73 4.42 -2.42 -3.31
N SER A 74 4.67 -1.16 -2.90
CA SER A 74 4.35 -0.73 -1.54
C SER A 74 2.85 -0.49 -1.39
N GLY A 75 2.36 -0.41 -0.15
CA GLY A 75 0.95 -0.10 0.11
C GLY A 75 0.52 1.27 -0.44
N SER A 76 1.40 2.28 -0.44
CA SER A 76 1.09 3.59 -1.02
C SER A 76 1.07 3.54 -2.55
N ALA A 77 2.04 2.86 -3.17
CA ALA A 77 2.08 2.69 -4.62
C ALA A 77 0.87 1.88 -5.12
N ALA A 78 0.43 0.86 -4.36
CA ALA A 78 -0.73 0.05 -4.71
C ALA A 78 -2.03 0.87 -4.78
N LYS A 79 -2.19 1.92 -3.96
CA LYS A 79 -3.35 2.84 -4.06
C LYS A 79 -3.33 3.63 -5.36
N GLU A 80 -2.16 4.04 -5.80
CA GLU A 80 -1.97 4.71 -7.09
C GLU A 80 -2.25 3.74 -8.25
N VAL A 81 -1.75 2.51 -8.15
CA VAL A 81 -2.05 1.43 -9.11
C VAL A 81 -3.56 1.21 -9.22
N PHE A 82 -4.26 1.08 -8.09
CA PHE A 82 -5.71 0.91 -8.07
C PHE A 82 -6.45 2.02 -8.84
N GLY A 83 -6.07 3.28 -8.61
CA GLY A 83 -6.68 4.42 -9.31
C GLY A 83 -6.38 4.43 -10.82
N LEU A 84 -5.17 4.05 -11.21
CA LEU A 84 -4.77 3.96 -12.62
C LEU A 84 -5.43 2.78 -13.34
N MET A 85 -5.59 1.62 -12.70
CA MET A 85 -6.34 0.49 -13.24
C MET A 85 -7.74 0.90 -13.68
N ILE A 86 -8.42 1.71 -12.86
CA ILE A 86 -9.77 2.22 -13.17
C ILE A 86 -9.74 3.23 -14.31
N ARG A 87 -8.78 4.16 -14.30
CA ARG A 87 -8.70 5.25 -15.28
C ARG A 87 -8.30 4.75 -16.67
N GLU A 88 -7.38 3.79 -16.71
CA GLU A 88 -6.76 3.29 -17.93
C GLU A 88 -7.38 1.97 -18.39
N GLU A 89 -8.30 1.42 -17.61
CA GLU A 89 -8.89 0.10 -17.83
C GLU A 89 -7.81 -0.95 -18.10
N ALA A 90 -6.76 -0.95 -17.27
CA ALA A 90 -5.58 -1.81 -17.39
C ALA A 90 -5.40 -2.76 -16.20
N GLU A 91 -4.68 -3.85 -16.43
CA GLU A 91 -4.36 -4.83 -15.38
C GLU A 91 -3.32 -4.28 -14.39
N PRO A 92 -3.36 -4.65 -13.10
CA PRO A 92 -2.47 -4.10 -12.07
C PRO A 92 -0.99 -4.20 -12.43
N ALA A 93 -0.56 -5.33 -13.00
CA ALA A 93 0.82 -5.55 -13.39
C ALA A 93 1.27 -4.66 -14.55
N GLU A 94 0.36 -4.36 -15.48
CA GLU A 94 0.64 -3.48 -16.62
C GLU A 94 0.81 -2.04 -16.14
N VAL A 95 -0.07 -1.58 -15.25
CA VAL A 95 0.02 -0.27 -14.61
C VAL A 95 1.34 -0.11 -13.87
N VAL A 96 1.73 -1.11 -13.07
CA VAL A 96 3.00 -1.06 -12.32
C VAL A 96 4.20 -0.90 -13.24
N ARG A 97 4.23 -1.64 -14.35
CA ARG A 97 5.31 -1.58 -15.33
C ARG A 97 5.30 -0.25 -16.10
N ALA A 98 4.14 0.19 -16.58
CA ALA A 98 4.01 1.39 -17.40
C ALA A 98 4.36 2.67 -16.62
N HIS A 99 4.02 2.71 -15.32
CA HIS A 99 4.19 3.89 -14.47
C HIS A 99 5.39 3.79 -13.51
N GLY A 100 6.16 2.70 -13.55
CA GLY A 100 7.35 2.54 -12.71
C GLY A 100 7.05 2.52 -11.20
N LEU A 101 5.92 1.92 -10.81
CA LEU A 101 5.39 1.93 -9.44
C LEU A 101 5.92 0.77 -8.57
N GLY A 102 6.87 0.00 -9.09
CA GLY A 102 7.51 -1.10 -8.38
C GLY A 102 8.24 -0.63 -7.11
N GLN A 103 8.32 -1.52 -6.12
CA GLN A 103 9.05 -1.26 -4.88
C GLN A 103 10.56 -1.20 -5.16
N ILE A 104 11.21 -0.17 -4.64
CA ILE A 104 12.66 0.01 -4.70
C ILE A 104 13.27 -0.79 -3.56
N SER A 105 13.92 -1.90 -3.89
CA SER A 105 14.62 -2.77 -2.94
C SER A 105 16.14 -2.85 -3.20
N ASP A 106 16.63 -2.20 -4.26
CA ASP A 106 18.06 -2.13 -4.57
C ASP A 106 18.81 -1.44 -3.41
N GLU A 107 19.72 -2.18 -2.77
CA GLU A 107 20.37 -1.72 -1.55
C GLU A 107 21.30 -0.54 -1.81
N ASP A 108 22.01 -0.52 -2.94
CA ASP A 108 22.92 0.55 -3.30
C ASP A 108 22.16 1.86 -3.55
N GLN A 109 21.07 1.80 -4.31
CA GLN A 109 20.20 2.94 -4.56
C GLN A 109 19.60 3.48 -3.25
N LEU A 110 19.10 2.60 -2.38
CA LEU A 110 18.54 3.01 -1.09
C LEU A 110 19.60 3.55 -0.14
N TYR A 111 20.82 3.02 -0.15
CA TYR A 111 21.94 3.52 0.64
C TYR A 111 22.27 4.96 0.26
N GLN A 112 22.38 5.26 -1.03
CA GLN A 112 22.65 6.62 -1.50
C GLN A 112 21.54 7.59 -1.11
N LEU A 113 20.27 7.17 -1.20
CA LEU A 113 19.12 7.98 -0.75
C LEU A 113 19.15 8.23 0.75
N VAL A 114 19.46 7.21 1.55
CA VAL A 114 19.59 7.33 3.01
C VAL A 114 20.71 8.28 3.38
N ALA A 115 21.91 8.09 2.83
CA ALA A 115 23.07 8.96 3.09
C ALA A 115 22.74 10.43 2.78
N ARG A 116 22.08 10.68 1.64
CA ARG A 116 21.59 12.01 1.28
C ARG A 116 20.59 12.58 2.29
N VAL A 117 19.59 11.80 2.70
CA VAL A 117 18.59 12.24 3.69
C VAL A 117 19.24 12.60 5.02
N LEU A 118 20.23 11.82 5.48
CA LEU A 118 20.97 12.12 6.70
C LEU A 118 21.80 13.41 6.56
N ALA A 119 22.50 13.57 5.44
CA ALA A 119 23.30 14.76 5.14
C ALA A 119 22.45 16.05 5.04
N GLU A 120 21.22 15.96 4.53
CA GLU A 120 20.29 17.09 4.47
C GLU A 120 19.66 17.45 5.83
N ASN A 121 19.81 16.62 6.87
CA ASN A 121 19.15 16.79 8.17
C ASN A 121 20.12 16.63 9.36
N PRO A 122 21.26 17.37 9.39
CA PRO A 122 22.33 17.15 10.37
C PRO A 122 21.89 17.41 11.83
N ALA A 123 20.99 18.38 12.04
CA ALA A 123 20.49 18.70 13.38
C ALA A 123 19.67 17.54 13.98
N GLN A 124 18.88 16.85 13.15
CA GLN A 124 18.11 15.68 13.57
C GLN A 124 19.01 14.47 13.80
N VAL A 125 20.10 14.34 13.03
CA VAL A 125 21.10 13.27 13.24
C VAL A 125 21.76 13.45 14.61
N ALA A 126 22.21 14.66 14.94
CA ALA A 126 22.77 14.95 16.26
C ALA A 126 21.78 14.64 17.38
N GLN A 127 20.53 15.10 17.25
CA GLN A 127 19.48 14.84 18.25
C GLN A 127 19.16 13.34 18.42
N TYR A 128 19.20 12.55 17.35
CA TYR A 128 19.02 11.10 17.44
C TYR A 128 20.16 10.47 18.25
N ARG A 129 21.40 10.86 17.96
CA ARG A 129 22.61 10.38 18.66
C ARG A 129 22.64 10.81 20.14
N ASP A 130 22.02 11.95 20.48
CA ASP A 130 21.79 12.40 21.87
C ASP A 130 20.67 11.61 22.58
N GLY A 131 20.14 10.56 21.97
CA GLY A 131 19.17 9.64 22.60
C GLY A 131 17.72 9.86 22.20
N LYS A 132 17.40 10.80 21.29
CA LYS A 132 16.03 10.96 20.76
C LYS A 132 15.70 9.92 19.69
N SER A 133 15.70 8.64 20.06
CA SER A 133 15.50 7.49 19.17
C SER A 133 14.19 7.54 18.35
N GLN A 134 13.17 8.24 18.84
CA GLN A 134 11.92 8.50 18.12
C GLN A 134 12.11 9.21 16.75
N LEU A 135 13.25 9.88 16.54
CA LEU A 135 13.58 10.50 15.24
C LEU A 135 13.81 9.47 14.12
N MET A 136 13.94 8.17 14.42
CA MET A 136 13.95 7.13 13.40
C MET A 136 12.73 7.24 12.47
N GLY A 137 11.53 7.43 13.03
CA GLY A 137 10.31 7.58 12.24
C GLY A 137 10.31 8.82 11.34
N PHE A 138 10.96 9.90 11.77
CA PHE A 138 11.15 11.09 10.94
C PHE A 138 11.99 10.78 9.70
N PHE A 139 13.13 10.10 9.87
CA PHE A 139 14.01 9.77 8.74
C PHE A 139 13.38 8.76 7.78
N VAL A 140 12.70 7.74 8.31
CA VAL A 140 11.90 6.82 7.48
C VAL A 140 10.89 7.61 6.66
N GLY A 141 10.14 8.52 7.28
CA GLY A 141 9.19 9.38 6.58
C GLY A 141 9.83 10.24 5.47
N ARG A 142 11.04 10.76 5.69
CA ARG A 142 11.79 11.52 4.67
C ARG A 142 12.17 10.64 3.48
N VAL A 143 12.73 9.46 3.72
CA VAL A 143 13.11 8.52 2.64
C VAL A 143 11.88 8.07 1.86
N MET A 144 10.79 7.73 2.55
CA MET A 144 9.52 7.39 1.91
C MET A 144 9.01 8.54 1.05
N LYS A 145 9.05 9.79 1.55
CA LYS A 145 8.61 10.95 0.76
C LYS A 145 9.43 11.14 -0.51
N VAL A 146 10.76 11.03 -0.45
CA VAL A 146 11.64 11.20 -1.61
C VAL A 146 11.40 10.12 -2.67
N THR A 147 11.03 8.92 -2.26
CA THR A 147 10.79 7.79 -3.18
C THR A 147 9.34 7.67 -3.66
N GLY A 148 8.43 8.56 -3.23
CA GLY A 148 6.99 8.42 -3.50
C GLY A 148 6.37 7.23 -2.76
N GLY A 149 6.95 6.84 -1.63
CA GLY A 149 6.56 5.68 -0.82
C GLY A 149 6.94 4.34 -1.44
N ARG A 150 7.79 4.34 -2.47
CA ARG A 150 8.22 3.11 -3.17
C ARG A 150 9.39 2.40 -2.49
N ALA A 151 10.12 3.04 -1.59
CA ALA A 151 11.24 2.39 -0.92
C ALA A 151 10.78 1.20 -0.05
N ASN A 152 11.55 0.12 -0.06
CA ASN A 152 11.32 -1.01 0.83
C ASN A 152 11.54 -0.60 2.30
N PRO A 153 10.50 -0.64 3.16
CA PRO A 153 10.61 -0.17 4.53
C PRO A 153 11.62 -0.94 5.38
N GLN A 154 11.78 -2.24 5.14
CA GLN A 154 12.70 -3.08 5.92
C GLN A 154 14.15 -2.69 5.62
N VAL A 155 14.48 -2.54 4.33
CA VAL A 155 15.82 -2.12 3.90
C VAL A 155 16.11 -0.70 4.37
N VAL A 156 15.17 0.23 4.20
CA VAL A 156 15.31 1.63 4.66
C VAL A 156 15.56 1.71 6.16
N ASN A 157 14.79 1.00 6.99
CA ASN A 157 15.00 1.00 8.44
C ASN A 157 16.39 0.47 8.81
N ARG A 158 16.84 -0.61 8.16
CA ARG A 158 18.17 -1.19 8.39
C ARG A 158 19.29 -0.19 8.04
N LEU A 159 19.22 0.41 6.84
CA LEU A 159 20.23 1.36 6.36
C LEU A 159 20.25 2.65 7.18
N LEU A 160 19.08 3.16 7.58
CA LEU A 160 19.00 4.33 8.46
C LEU A 160 19.63 4.06 9.82
N LYS A 161 19.33 2.89 10.41
CA LYS A 161 19.95 2.48 11.66
C LYS A 161 21.47 2.44 11.55
N GLN A 162 21.99 1.81 10.50
CA GLN A 162 23.43 1.77 10.23
C GLN A 162 24.03 3.17 10.09
N GLY A 163 23.41 4.07 9.31
CA GLY A 163 23.95 5.42 9.08
C GLY A 163 23.82 6.38 10.27
N LEU A 164 22.88 6.14 11.19
CA LEU A 164 22.71 6.96 12.40
C LEU A 164 23.59 6.50 13.55
N GLU A 165 23.87 5.19 13.64
CA GLU A 165 24.66 4.56 14.69
C GLU A 165 26.15 4.37 14.33
N SER A 166 26.54 4.63 13.07
CA SER A 166 27.95 4.82 12.67
C SER A 166 28.51 6.12 13.20
#